data_AF-A0A7V3NBM8-F1
#
_entry.id   AF-A0A7V3NBM8-F1
#
_cell.length_a   1.000
_cell.length_b   1.000
_cell.length_c   1.000
_cell.angle_alpha   90.00
_cell.angle_beta   90.00
_cell.angle_gamma   90.00
#
_symmetry.space_group_name_H-M   'P 1'
#
loop_
_entity.id
_entity.type
_entity.pdbx_description
1 polymer ?
#
loop_
_entity_poly.entity_id
_entity_poly.type
_entity_poly.pdbx_seq_one_letter_code
_entity_poly.pdbx_strand_id
1 'polypeptide(L)' 'MIELASSGNHYDVRVDPLSLWQLIAWVDSCGVYMGEPEIRALGDPDFPGIERLPIRPRVASAPVVERP' A
#
# COMPACT_ATOMS: atom_id res chain seq x y z
N MET A 1 11.46 2.96 -5.78
CA MET A 1 12.08 4.28 -5.48
C MET A 1 13.36 4.16 -4.67
N ILE A 2 13.34 3.48 -3.51
CA ILE A 2 14.56 3.25 -2.70
C ILE A 2 15.70 2.60 -3.48
N GLU A 3 15.39 1.59 -4.30
CA GLU A 3 16.36 0.90 -5.17
C GLU A 3 17.03 1.83 -6.20
N LEU A 4 16.27 2.79 -6.75
CA LEU A 4 16.81 3.78 -7.69
C LEU A 4 17.78 4.72 -6.97
N ALA A 5 17.46 5.13 -5.75
CA ALA A 5 18.29 6.03 -4.95
C ALA A 5 19.54 5.36 -4.35
N SER A 6 19.51 4.04 -4.11
CA SER A 6 20.61 3.32 -3.44
C SER A 6 21.62 2.65 -4.37
N SER A 7 21.25 2.39 -5.63
CA SER A 7 22.04 1.55 -6.54
C SER A 7 23.17 2.28 -7.27
N GLY A 8 23.06 3.59 -7.48
CA GLY A 8 23.97 4.35 -8.35
C GLY A 8 23.66 4.21 -9.85
N ASN A 9 22.74 3.32 -10.24
CA ASN A 9 22.42 3.07 -11.64
C ASN A 9 21.47 4.12 -12.24
N HIS A 10 20.89 4.99 -11.41
CA HIS A 10 19.99 6.05 -11.83
C HIS A 10 20.78 7.38 -11.90
N TYR A 11 21.15 7.77 -13.11
CA TYR A 11 21.92 8.99 -13.40
C TYR A 11 23.29 9.09 -12.69
N ASP A 12 23.94 7.96 -12.41
CA ASP A 12 25.19 7.88 -11.62
C ASP A 12 25.09 8.49 -10.21
N VAL A 13 23.86 8.67 -9.69
CA VAL A 13 23.62 9.18 -8.34
C VAL A 13 23.42 8.03 -7.38
N ARG A 14 24.26 7.98 -6.34
CA ARG A 14 24.08 7.11 -5.19
C ARG A 14 23.95 7.94 -3.92
N VAL A 15 22.80 7.84 -3.28
CA VAL A 15 22.53 8.55 -2.03
C VAL A 15 23.41 7.98 -0.92
N ASP A 16 23.96 8.86 -0.09
CA ASP A 16 24.77 8.44 1.05
C ASP A 16 23.92 7.62 2.06
N PRO A 17 24.55 6.80 2.91
CA PRO A 17 23.80 5.93 3.82
C PRO A 17 22.77 6.69 4.66
N LEU A 18 23.13 7.79 5.32
CA LEU A 18 22.22 8.50 6.22
C LEU A 18 21.00 9.07 5.48
N SER A 19 21.23 9.72 4.34
CA SER A 19 20.14 10.24 3.51
C SER A 19 19.27 9.13 2.93
N LEU A 20 19.84 7.95 2.63
CA LEU A 20 19.07 6.78 2.19
C LEU A 20 18.18 6.24 3.32
N TRP A 21 18.67 6.15 4.55
CA TRP A 21 17.86 5.78 5.71
C TRP A 21 16.71 6.76 5.93
N GLN A 22 16.95 8.07 5.76
CA GLN A 22 15.91 9.09 5.84
C GLN A 22 14.87 8.93 4.72
N LEU A 23 15.29 8.61 3.50
CA LEU A 23 14.40 8.36 2.38
C LEU A 23 13.57 7.08 2.58
N ILE A 24 14.17 6.00 3.12
CA ILE A 24 13.46 4.77 3.46
C ILE A 24 12.41 5.05 4.52
N ALA A 25 12.79 5.72 5.62
CA ALA A 25 11.85 6.11 6.66
C ALA A 25 10.73 7.01 6.10
N TRP A 26 11.07 7.93 5.19
CA TRP A 26 10.09 8.75 4.49
C TRP A 26 9.14 7.90 3.64
N VAL A 27 9.65 6.96 2.85
CA VAL A 27 8.83 6.04 2.05
C VAL A 27 7.94 5.18 2.92
N ASP A 28 8.45 4.59 3.98
CA ASP A 28 7.66 3.75 4.88
C ASP A 28 6.62 4.59 5.63
N SER A 29 6.96 5.85 5.95
CA SER A 29 6.00 6.80 6.52
C SER A 29 4.95 7.28 5.52
N CYS A 30 5.25 7.25 4.21
CA CYS A 30 4.35 7.61 3.13
C CYS A 30 3.63 6.39 2.52
N GLY A 31 4.15 5.18 2.76
CA GLY A 31 3.56 3.91 2.40
C GLY A 31 2.35 3.73 3.28
N VAL A 32 1.17 4.00 2.70
CA VAL A 32 -0.05 4.14 3.48
C VAL A 32 -0.38 2.78 4.12
N TYR A 33 -0.07 2.63 5.40
CA TYR A 33 -0.88 1.75 6.24
C TYR A 33 -2.26 2.39 6.26
N MET A 34 -3.15 1.92 5.39
CA MET A 34 -4.53 2.34 5.43
C MET A 34 -5.13 1.73 6.69
N GLY A 35 -5.57 2.59 7.61
CA GLY A 35 -6.37 2.15 8.73
C GLY A 35 -7.68 1.55 8.23
N GLU A 36 -8.40 0.88 9.14
CA GLU A 36 -9.70 0.30 8.80
C GLU A 36 -10.67 1.31 8.14
N PRO A 37 -10.78 2.58 8.60
CA PRO A 37 -11.62 3.58 7.94
C PRO A 37 -11.20 3.87 6.49
N GLU A 38 -9.90 4.02 6.23
CA GLU A 38 -9.37 4.29 4.88
C GLU A 38 -9.57 3.10 3.94
N ILE A 39 -9.41 1.88 4.46
CA ILE A 39 -9.70 0.65 3.71
C ILE A 39 -11.19 0.60 3.35
N ARG A 40 -12.09 0.85 4.31
CA ARG A 40 -13.54 0.81 4.06
C ARG A 40 -14.01 1.89 3.08
N ALA A 41 -13.30 3.01 2.98
CA ALA A 41 -13.63 4.09 2.06
C ALA A 41 -13.35 3.74 0.58
N LEU A 42 -12.57 2.70 0.28
CA LEU A 42 -12.28 2.27 -1.09
C LEU A 42 -13.49 1.72 -1.85
N GLY A 43 -14.62 1.50 -1.16
CA GLY A 43 -15.81 0.88 -1.74
C GLY A 43 -15.69 -0.63 -1.84
N ASP A 44 -16.83 -1.30 -2.06
CA ASP A 44 -16.78 -2.71 -2.43
C ASP A 44 -16.31 -2.85 -3.89
N PRO A 45 -15.52 -3.87 -4.23
CA PRO A 45 -15.05 -4.06 -5.59
C PRO A 45 -16.21 -4.21 -6.57
N ASP A 46 -16.13 -3.53 -7.71
CA ASP A 46 -17.01 -3.71 -8.86
C ASP A 46 -16.15 -3.85 -10.13
N PHE A 47 -16.22 -5.02 -10.77
CA PHE A 47 -15.36 -5.36 -11.91
C PHE A 47 -16.01 -6.41 -12.81
N PRO A 48 -15.72 -6.46 -14.12
CA PRO A 48 -16.31 -7.44 -15.02
C PRO A 48 -16.09 -8.89 -14.57
N GLY A 49 -17.13 -9.73 -14.59
CA GLY A 49 -17.04 -11.14 -14.18
C GLY A 49 -17.38 -11.37 -12.70
N ILE A 50 -17.61 -10.31 -11.92
CA ILE A 50 -17.93 -10.37 -10.49
C ILE A 50 -19.22 -11.15 -10.20
N GLU A 51 -20.14 -11.23 -11.16
CA GLU A 51 -21.39 -11.98 -11.11
C GLU A 51 -21.22 -13.50 -11.11
N ARG A 52 -20.05 -13.99 -11.52
CA ARG A 52 -19.71 -15.41 -11.49
C ARG A 52 -19.24 -15.85 -10.11
N LEU A 53 -18.98 -14.91 -9.20
CA LEU A 53 -18.53 -15.21 -7.86
C LEU A 53 -19.73 -15.62 -6.99
N PRO A 54 -19.67 -16.80 -6.33
CA PRO A 54 -20.75 -17.24 -5.45
C PRO A 54 -20.92 -16.31 -4.23
N ILE A 55 -19.86 -15.58 -3.86
CA ILE A 55 -19.85 -14.58 -2.79
C ILE A 55 -19.14 -13.34 -3.33
N ARG A 56 -19.76 -12.17 -3.15
CA ARG A 56 -19.17 -10.89 -3.54
C ARG A 56 -18.05 -10.51 -2.57
N PRO A 57 -16.84 -10.16 -3.04
CA PRO A 57 -15.82 -9.60 -2.18
C PRO A 57 -16.33 -8.27 -1.60
N ARG A 58 -16.03 -8.03 -0.33
CA ARG A 58 -16.43 -6.82 0.37
C ARG A 58 -15.21 -6.22 1.03
N VAL A 59 -15.13 -4.90 0.97
CA VAL A 59 -14.10 -4.10 1.62
C VAL A 59 -14.81 -3.04 2.47
N ALA A 60 -15.65 -2.21 1.85
CA ALA A 60 -16.50 -1.26 2.56
C ALA A 60 -17.52 -1.95 3.46
N SER A 61 -18.24 -2.95 2.91
CA SER A 61 -19.30 -3.67 3.63
C SER A 61 -18.83 -4.98 4.28
N ALA A 62 -17.52 -5.17 4.42
CA ALA A 62 -16.97 -6.35 5.08
C ALA A 62 -17.45 -6.44 6.53
N PRO A 63 -17.83 -7.63 7.05
CA PRO A 63 -18.28 -7.77 8.43
C PRO A 63 -17.14 -7.41 9.41
N VAL A 64 -17.50 -6.75 10.51
CA VAL A 64 -16.58 -6.51 11.63
C VAL A 64 -16.57 -7.77 12.49
N VAL A 65 -15.37 -8.34 12.72
CA VAL A 65 -15.19 -9.50 13.60
C VAL A 65 -14.50 -9.00 14.86
N GLU A 66 -15.22 -9.00 15.98
CA GLU A 66 -14.60 -8.77 17.28
C GLU A 66 -13.64 -9.92 17.59
N ARG A 67 -12.37 -9.58 17.83
CA ARG A 67 -11.34 -10.54 18.26
C ARG A 67 -11.17 -10.39 19.78
N PRO A 68 -11.23 -11.49 20.56
CA PRO A 68 -10.98 -11.46 22.00
C PRO A 68 -9.52 -11.19 22.36
#